data_AF-A0AAC9CWU7-F1
#
_entry.id   AF-A0AAC9CWU7-F1
#
_cell.length_a   1.000
_cell.length_b   1.000
_cell.length_c   1.000
_cell.angle_alpha   90.00
_cell.angle_beta   90.00
_cell.angle_gamma   90.00
#
_symmetry.space_group_name_H-M   'P 1'
#
loop_
_entity.id
_entity.type
_entity.pdbx_description
1 polymer ?
#
loop_
_entity_poly.entity_id
_entity_poly.type
_entity_poly.pdbx_seq_one_letter_code
_entity_poly.pdbx_strand_id
1 'polypeptide(L)'
;MNKLIKLNLVGVILFLTSCTSMSPLQVHNTLPTLTKSKYITQAEIETSNCKPLTKNRSYVAPIGMTPKNDLTNAAKGIDEWVKIDGGNAYVLRNFNWVNIDQDTSQLHVDFDTLLCE
;
A
#
# COMPACT_ATOMS: atom_id res chain seq x y z
N MET A 1 3.35 -60.50 17.38
CA MET A 1 4.34 -59.49 16.92
C MET A 1 3.58 -58.30 16.35
N ASN A 2 3.16 -57.37 17.21
CA ASN A 2 2.36 -56.21 16.79
C ASN A 2 3.28 -54.99 16.69
N LYS A 3 3.65 -54.61 15.46
CA LYS A 3 4.32 -53.33 15.20
C LYS A 3 3.24 -52.24 15.14
N LEU A 4 2.93 -51.65 16.30
CA LEU A 4 2.21 -50.38 16.35
C LEU A 4 3.13 -49.29 15.80
N ILE A 5 2.81 -48.83 14.59
CA ILE A 5 3.45 -47.71 13.92
C ILE A 5 3.25 -46.48 14.83
N LYS A 6 4.36 -45.95 15.38
CA LYS A 6 4.37 -44.66 16.06
C LYS A 6 4.10 -43.58 15.02
N LEU A 7 2.84 -43.17 14.88
CA LEU A 7 2.46 -42.02 14.08
C LEU A 7 2.94 -40.77 14.83
N ASN A 8 4.13 -40.27 14.49
CA ASN A 8 4.58 -38.95 14.90
C ASN A 8 3.63 -37.93 14.24
N LEU A 9 2.70 -37.39 15.03
CA LEU A 9 1.78 -36.32 14.63
C LEU A 9 2.57 -35.01 14.51
N VAL A 10 3.41 -34.90 13.47
CA VAL A 10 4.09 -33.66 13.12
C VAL A 10 3.26 -32.95 12.06
N GLY A 11 2.61 -31.87 12.50
CA GLY A 11 2.56 -30.62 11.76
C GLY A 11 1.64 -30.56 10.55
N VAL A 12 0.43 -30.05 10.77
CA VAL A 12 -0.14 -29.02 9.89
C VAL A 12 -0.82 -28.00 10.79
N ILE A 13 -0.10 -26.96 11.19
CA ILE A 13 -0.77 -25.72 11.61
C ILE A 13 -1.36 -25.16 10.33
N LEU A 14 -2.64 -25.43 10.10
CA LEU A 14 -3.46 -24.71 9.14
C LEU A 14 -3.38 -23.24 9.55
N PHE A 15 -2.55 -22.47 8.85
CA PHE A 15 -2.68 -21.02 8.82
C PHE A 15 -4.07 -20.75 8.24
N LEU A 16 -5.05 -20.64 9.14
CA LEU A 16 -6.34 -20.04 8.83
C LEU A 16 -6.02 -18.72 8.16
N THR A 17 -6.33 -18.65 6.87
CA THR A 17 -6.18 -17.47 6.01
C THR A 17 -6.92 -16.34 6.70
N SER A 18 -6.17 -15.56 7.48
CA SER A 18 -6.66 -14.32 8.03
C SER A 18 -7.03 -13.48 6.81
N CYS A 19 -8.24 -12.95 6.75
CA CYS A 19 -8.58 -11.94 5.75
C CYS A 19 -7.54 -10.83 5.91
N THR A 20 -6.51 -10.81 5.07
CA THR A 20 -5.40 -9.90 5.25
C THR A 20 -5.87 -8.54 4.75
N SER A 21 -6.40 -7.72 5.64
CA SER A 21 -6.55 -6.28 5.44
C SER A 21 -5.48 -5.58 6.27
N MET A 22 -4.84 -4.55 5.72
CA MET A 22 -3.95 -3.69 6.50
C MET A 22 -4.76 -2.61 7.23
N SER A 23 -4.40 -2.31 8.47
CA SER A 23 -4.95 -1.15 9.18
C SER A 23 -4.40 0.16 8.59
N PRO A 24 -5.07 1.31 8.83
CA PRO A 24 -4.56 2.60 8.39
C PRO A 24 -3.15 2.92 8.82
N LEU A 25 -2.77 2.55 10.04
CA LEU A 25 -1.41 2.74 10.55
C LEU A 25 -0.39 1.87 9.80
N GLN A 26 -0.75 0.62 9.47
CA GLN A 26 0.10 -0.24 8.68
C GLN A 26 0.31 0.31 7.27
N VAL A 27 -0.75 0.82 6.63
CA VAL A 27 -0.65 1.47 5.31
C VAL A 27 0.23 2.71 5.37
N HIS A 28 -0.01 3.60 6.34
CA HIS A 28 0.75 4.82 6.53
C HIS A 28 2.25 4.55 6.74
N ASN A 29 2.60 3.49 7.46
CA ASN A 29 3.99 3.13 7.70
C ASN A 29 4.62 2.35 6.53
N THR A 30 3.82 1.60 5.76
CA THR A 30 4.33 0.69 4.73
C THR A 30 4.44 1.38 3.38
N LEU A 31 3.40 2.08 2.92
CA LEU A 31 3.34 2.66 1.57
C LEU A 31 4.52 3.61 1.29
N PRO A 32 4.91 4.52 2.20
CA PRO A 32 6.08 5.39 2.00
C PRO A 32 7.40 4.65 1.77
N THR A 33 7.55 3.45 2.33
CA THR A 33 8.76 2.65 2.14
C THR A 33 8.83 1.96 0.78
N LEU A 34 7.72 1.93 0.05
CA LEU A 34 7.59 1.29 -1.26
C LEU A 34 7.68 2.30 -2.42
N THR A 35 7.55 3.59 -2.14
CA THR A 35 7.72 4.68 -3.11
C THR A 35 9.18 5.13 -3.21
N LYS A 36 9.59 5.55 -4.41
CA LYS A 36 10.86 6.26 -4.62
C LYS A 36 10.74 7.75 -4.33
N SER A 37 9.54 8.30 -4.46
CA SER A 37 9.22 9.70 -4.18
C SER A 37 9.23 9.97 -2.69
N LYS A 38 9.67 11.16 -2.28
CA LYS A 38 9.69 11.58 -0.87
C LYS A 38 8.25 11.66 -0.35
N TYR A 39 7.97 10.96 0.74
CA TYR A 39 6.70 11.10 1.44
C TYR A 39 6.72 12.33 2.35
N ILE A 40 5.67 13.15 2.27
CA ILE A 40 5.41 14.26 3.17
C ILE A 40 4.09 13.98 3.89
N THR A 41 4.08 14.07 5.21
CA THR A 41 2.84 13.94 5.97
C THR A 41 1.96 15.17 5.79
N GLN A 42 0.66 15.05 6.01
CA GLN A 42 -0.24 16.19 5.87
C GLN A 42 0.12 17.35 6.83
N ALA A 43 0.63 17.03 8.03
CA ALA A 43 1.06 18.02 9.00
C ALA A 43 2.35 18.77 8.60
N GLU A 44 3.19 18.15 7.77
CA GLU A 44 4.43 18.76 7.30
C GLU A 44 4.23 19.68 6.10
N ILE A 45 3.07 19.66 5.42
CA ILE A 45 2.87 20.48 4.22
C ILE A 45 3.14 21.96 4.50
N GLU A 46 2.60 22.49 5.60
CA GLU A 46 2.68 23.91 5.93
C GLU A 46 4.07 24.37 6.37
N THR A 47 4.88 23.45 6.90
CA THR A 47 6.24 23.72 7.39
C THR A 47 7.33 23.28 6.41
N SER A 48 6.97 22.48 5.40
CA SER A 48 7.88 22.02 4.37
C SER A 48 8.16 23.11 3.33
N ASN A 49 9.38 23.10 2.78
CA ASN A 49 9.73 23.89 1.60
C ASN A 49 9.23 23.23 0.29
N CYS A 50 8.09 22.54 0.34
CA CYS A 50 7.56 21.81 -0.81
C CYS A 50 6.47 22.61 -1.50
N LYS A 51 6.63 22.83 -2.80
CA LYS A 51 5.62 23.46 -3.65
C LYS A 51 4.60 22.41 -4.13
N PRO A 52 3.29 22.60 -3.91
CA PRO A 52 2.27 21.75 -4.53
C PRO A 52 2.29 21.87 -6.06
N LEU A 53 2.20 20.74 -6.76
CA LEU A 53 2.13 20.68 -8.23
C LEU A 53 0.71 20.33 -8.69
N THR A 54 0.25 19.12 -8.42
CA THR A 54 -1.12 18.67 -8.68
C THR A 54 -1.76 18.19 -7.38
N LYS A 55 -3.03 18.52 -7.18
CA LYS A 55 -3.82 18.07 -6.03
C LYS A 55 -4.87 17.05 -6.45
N ASN A 56 -5.27 16.20 -5.51
CA ASN A 56 -6.36 15.23 -5.65
C ASN A 56 -6.17 14.27 -6.83
N ARG A 57 -4.95 13.79 -7.07
CA ARG A 57 -4.77 12.65 -7.97
C ARG A 57 -5.41 11.43 -7.34
N SER A 58 -6.16 10.69 -8.14
CA SER A 58 -6.69 9.39 -7.76
C SER A 58 -6.05 8.32 -8.63
N TYR A 59 -5.61 7.24 -8.00
CA TYR A 59 -5.02 6.10 -8.69
C TYR A 59 -5.64 4.80 -8.17
N VAL A 60 -6.09 3.98 -9.10
CA VAL A 60 -6.62 2.65 -8.85
C VAL A 60 -5.51 1.65 -9.11
N ALA A 61 -4.97 1.06 -8.04
CA ALA A 61 -3.86 0.14 -8.15
C ALA A 61 -4.31 -1.20 -8.76
N PRO A 62 -3.51 -1.79 -9.65
CA PRO A 62 -3.69 -3.18 -10.06
C PRO A 62 -3.74 -4.11 -8.85
N ILE A 63 -4.69 -5.05 -8.86
CA ILE A 63 -4.89 -6.02 -7.77
C ILE A 63 -3.68 -6.95 -7.67
N GLY A 64 -3.12 -7.05 -6.47
CA GLY A 64 -2.06 -7.96 -6.10
C GLY A 64 -2.58 -9.19 -5.36
N MET A 65 -1.69 -10.17 -5.14
CA MET A 65 -2.03 -11.38 -4.38
C MET A 65 -2.11 -11.13 -2.86
N THR A 66 -1.58 -10.01 -2.38
CA THR A 66 -1.54 -9.62 -0.97
C THR A 66 -1.72 -8.11 -0.84
N PRO A 67 -2.13 -7.58 0.34
CA PRO A 67 -2.22 -6.13 0.55
C PRO A 67 -0.89 -5.40 0.33
N LYS A 68 0.24 -6.06 0.63
CA LYS A 68 1.56 -5.49 0.36
C LYS A 68 1.82 -5.37 -1.15
N ASN A 69 1.32 -6.32 -1.97
CA ASN A 69 1.41 -6.21 -3.41
C ASN A 69 0.51 -5.09 -3.94
N ASP A 70 -0.68 -4.89 -3.38
CA ASP A 70 -1.53 -3.74 -3.71
C ASP A 70 -0.80 -2.42 -3.41
N LEU A 71 -0.23 -2.28 -2.22
CA LEU A 71 0.57 -1.09 -1.85
C LEU A 71 1.79 -0.91 -2.77
N THR A 72 2.44 -2.01 -3.18
CA THR A 72 3.57 -1.95 -4.12
C THR A 72 3.12 -1.42 -5.49
N ASN A 73 1.94 -1.82 -5.95
CA ASN A 73 1.38 -1.35 -7.20
C ASN A 73 0.92 0.12 -7.09
N ALA A 74 0.30 0.50 -5.97
CA ALA A 74 -0.04 1.89 -5.67
C ALA A 74 1.20 2.79 -5.63
N ALA A 75 2.28 2.34 -4.99
CA ALA A 75 3.54 3.07 -4.91
C ALA A 75 4.14 3.36 -6.29
N LYS A 76 4.12 2.39 -7.20
CA LYS A 76 4.55 2.59 -8.60
C LYS A 76 3.72 3.65 -9.30
N GLY A 77 2.39 3.59 -9.17
CA GLY A 77 1.50 4.59 -9.75
C GLY A 77 1.74 5.99 -9.21
N ILE A 78 1.98 6.12 -7.89
CA ILE A 78 2.37 7.38 -7.27
C ILE A 78 3.67 7.90 -7.87
N ASP A 79 4.71 7.06 -7.95
CA ASP A 79 6.03 7.46 -8.50
C ASP A 79 5.93 7.89 -9.98
N GLU A 80 5.12 7.20 -10.78
CA GLU A 80 4.87 7.57 -12.18
C GLU A 80 4.18 8.93 -12.29
N TRP A 81 3.15 9.18 -11.47
CA TRP A 81 2.45 10.46 -11.46
C TRP A 81 3.30 11.60 -10.92
N VAL A 82 4.08 11.38 -9.86
CA VAL A 82 5.03 12.37 -9.34
C VAL A 82 6.02 12.76 -10.44
N LYS A 83 6.55 11.78 -11.18
CA LYS A 83 7.46 12.03 -12.30
C LYS A 83 6.79 12.78 -13.45
N ILE A 84 5.58 12.39 -13.85
CA ILE A 84 4.81 13.06 -14.92
C ILE A 84 4.56 14.53 -14.57
N ASP A 85 4.30 14.81 -13.30
CA ASP A 85 4.02 16.16 -12.81
C ASP A 85 5.29 17.02 -12.66
N GLY A 86 6.47 16.42 -12.81
CA GLY A 86 7.75 17.09 -12.58
C GLY A 86 8.10 17.29 -11.10
N GLY A 87 7.52 16.48 -10.21
CA GLY A 87 7.78 16.49 -8.78
C GLY A 87 8.82 15.48 -8.34
N ASN A 88 9.07 15.46 -7.03
CA ASN A 88 9.92 14.47 -6.36
C ASN A 88 9.32 13.98 -5.03
N ALA A 89 8.12 14.46 -4.69
CA ALA A 89 7.46 14.18 -3.42
C ALA A 89 5.95 14.03 -3.60
N TYR A 90 5.32 13.40 -2.61
CA TYR A 90 3.87 13.23 -2.57
C TYR A 90 3.32 13.33 -1.14
N VAL A 91 2.03 13.62 -1.04
CA VAL A 91 1.27 13.50 0.20
C VAL A 91 0.11 12.54 -0.04
N LEU A 92 0.03 11.47 0.76
CA LEU A 92 -1.13 10.59 0.79
C LEU A 92 -2.31 11.31 1.49
N ARG A 93 -3.41 11.49 0.75
CA ARG A 93 -4.66 12.11 1.24
C ARG A 93 -5.62 11.06 1.76
N ASN A 94 -5.78 9.98 1.01
CA ASN A 94 -6.71 8.91 1.33
C ASN A 94 -6.26 7.58 0.71
N PHE A 95 -6.75 6.48 1.27
CA PHE A 95 -6.66 5.17 0.66
C PHE A 95 -7.91 4.36 1.02
N ASN A 96 -8.35 3.49 0.12
CA ASN A 96 -9.49 2.62 0.38
C ASN A 96 -9.39 1.33 -0.44
N TRP A 97 -9.70 0.18 0.17
CA TRP A 97 -9.95 -1.05 -0.57
C TRP A 97 -11.42 -1.11 -0.94
N VAL A 98 -11.71 -1.00 -2.23
CA VAL A 98 -13.07 -1.06 -2.77
C VAL A 98 -13.34 -2.47 -3.27
N ASN A 99 -14.40 -3.11 -2.76
CA ASN A 99 -14.82 -4.42 -3.28
C ASN A 99 -15.32 -4.26 -4.71
N ILE A 100 -14.71 -4.99 -5.64
CA ILE A 100 -15.13 -5.03 -7.05
C ILE A 100 -15.98 -6.28 -7.35
N ASP A 101 -15.89 -7.30 -6.49
CA ASP A 101 -16.80 -8.45 -6.44
C ASP A 101 -16.89 -8.98 -4.98
N GLN A 102 -17.38 -10.22 -4.80
CA GLN A 102 -17.60 -10.80 -3.47
C GLN A 102 -16.30 -11.09 -2.70
N ASP A 103 -15.22 -11.41 -3.40
CA ASP A 103 -13.97 -11.91 -2.82
C ASP A 103 -12.76 -11.02 -3.16
N THR A 104 -12.92 -10.08 -4.08
CA THR A 104 -11.87 -9.24 -4.62
C THR A 104 -12.10 -7.78 -4.24
N SER A 105 -11.08 -7.18 -3.64
CA SER A 105 -11.01 -5.75 -3.42
C SER A 105 -9.84 -5.14 -4.18
N GLN A 106 -10.00 -3.87 -4.56
CA GLN A 106 -9.01 -3.11 -5.28
C GLN A 106 -8.62 -1.87 -4.48
N LEU A 107 -7.32 -1.62 -4.36
CA LEU A 107 -6.80 -0.47 -3.64
C LEU A 107 -6.90 0.80 -4.49
N HIS A 108 -7.59 1.80 -3.96
CA HIS A 108 -7.64 3.16 -4.47
C HIS A 108 -6.81 4.05 -3.55
N VAL A 109 -5.98 4.93 -4.12
CA VAL A 109 -5.21 5.93 -3.37
C VAL A 109 -5.43 7.31 -3.94
N ASP A 110 -5.62 8.27 -3.04
CA ASP A 110 -5.69 9.68 -3.39
C ASP A 110 -4.48 10.41 -2.81
N PHE A 111 -3.82 11.22 -3.62
CA PHE A 111 -2.59 11.89 -3.25
C PHE A 111 -2.38 13.21 -3.99
N ASP A 112 -1.54 14.06 -3.42
CA ASP A 112 -1.02 15.26 -4.08
C ASP A 112 0.44 15.03 -4.48
N THR A 113 0.88 15.69 -5.55
CA THR A 113 2.28 15.72 -5.98
C THR A 113 2.92 17.05 -5.61
N LEU A 114 4.18 17.00 -5.22
CA LEU A 114 4.94 18.17 -4.79
C LEU A 114 6.35 18.16 -5.40
N LEU A 115 6.91 19.36 -5.50
CA LEU A 115 8.33 19.58 -5.71
C LEU A 115 8.93 20.14 -4.43
N CYS A 116 9.81 19.39 -3.79
CA CYS A 116 10.56 19.81 -2.62
C CYS A 116 12.01 20.12 -3.02
N GLU A 117 12.57 21.15 -2.43
CA GLU A 117 14.00 21.50 -2.52
C GLU A 117 14.86 20.69 -1.53
#